data_AF-X1H6V1-F1
#
_entry.id   AF-X1H6V1-F1
#
_cell.length_a   1.000
_cell.length_b   1.000
_cell.length_c   1.000
_cell.angle_alpha   90.00
_cell.angle_beta   90.00
_cell.angle_gamma   90.00
#
_symmetry.space_group_name_H-M   'P 1'
#
loop_
_entity.id
_entity.type
_entity.pdbx_description
1 polymer ?
#
loop_
_entity_poly.entity_id
_entity_poly.type
_entity_poly.pdbx_seq_one_letter_code
_entity_poly.pdbx_strand_id
1 'polypeptide(L)'
;MPEGKIELSRAQKVAEGIVELLKPYCSRIEIAGSIRRKRPWVKDIDLVLVPTDLWGLHTELTKLGGGKLKMSGSKIIRVMYGRIQVDVYVADETIWATLLLIRTGSAENNIRLATLAQERNWRLKANGDGLINETGERIAGDSEESIYAALGLPWQPPERR
;
A
#
# COMPACT_ATOMS: atom_id res chain seq x y z
N MET A 1 2.47 -23.88 9.51
CA MET A 1 2.62 -22.59 8.81
C MET A 1 2.49 -22.88 7.32
N PRO A 2 1.71 -22.11 6.55
CA PRO A 2 1.68 -22.25 5.10
C PRO A 2 3.06 -21.98 4.51
N GLU A 3 3.43 -22.70 3.44
CA GLU A 3 4.72 -22.54 2.79
C GLU A 3 4.96 -21.08 2.35
N GLY A 4 6.16 -20.56 2.62
CA GLY A 4 6.55 -19.20 2.25
C GLY A 4 5.85 -18.08 3.03
N LYS A 5 5.14 -18.37 4.13
CA LYS A 5 4.52 -17.36 5.00
C LYS A 5 5.13 -17.33 6.39
N ILE A 6 5.01 -16.18 7.05
CA ILE A 6 5.42 -15.95 8.43
C ILE A 6 4.23 -15.52 9.29
N GLU A 7 4.32 -15.72 10.60
CA GLU A 7 3.30 -15.28 11.55
C GLU A 7 3.21 -13.75 11.62
N LEU A 8 2.00 -13.24 11.82
CA LEU A 8 1.72 -11.80 11.93
C LEU A 8 2.64 -11.09 12.92
N SER A 9 2.84 -11.63 14.13
CA SER A 9 3.67 -11.00 15.16
C SER A 9 5.12 -10.80 14.71
N ARG A 10 5.67 -11.80 14.01
CA ARG A 10 7.02 -11.73 13.43
C ARG A 10 7.06 -10.76 12.25
N ALA A 11 6.07 -10.80 11.37
CA ALA A 11 5.97 -9.91 10.23
C ALA A 11 5.87 -8.44 10.67
N GLN A 12 5.02 -8.16 11.66
CA GLN A 12 4.81 -6.85 12.26
C GLN A 12 6.12 -6.30 12.82
N LYS A 13 6.84 -7.08 13.63
CA LYS A 13 8.13 -6.66 14.21
C LYS A 13 9.17 -6.31 13.15
N VAL A 14 9.23 -7.10 12.06
CA VAL A 14 10.14 -6.82 10.94
C VAL A 14 9.71 -5.55 10.20
N ALA A 15 8.41 -5.41 9.91
CA ALA A 15 7.87 -4.25 9.21
C ALA A 15 8.08 -2.96 10.01
N GLU A 16 7.84 -2.97 11.32
CA GLU A 16 8.10 -1.82 12.22
C GLU A 16 9.59 -1.42 12.23
N GLY A 17 10.50 -2.40 12.29
CA GLY A 17 11.94 -2.13 12.21
C GLY A 17 12.33 -1.49 10.88
N ILE A 18 11.74 -1.92 9.76
CA ILE A 18 11.95 -1.31 8.45
C ILE A 18 11.34 0.10 8.40
N VAL A 19 10.14 0.29 8.96
CA VAL A 19 9.50 1.61 9.03
C VAL A 19 10.41 2.61 9.75
N GLU A 20 10.94 2.27 10.92
CA GLU A 20 11.84 3.16 11.66
C GLU A 20 13.13 3.46 10.90
N LEU A 21 13.64 2.51 10.11
CA LEU A 21 14.80 2.72 9.25
C LEU A 21 14.52 3.72 8.11
N LEU A 22 13.32 3.66 7.51
CA LEU A 22 12.96 4.47 6.34
C LEU A 22 12.34 5.83 6.72
N LYS A 23 11.84 5.98 7.94
CA LYS A 23 11.19 7.18 8.48
C LYS A 23 11.96 8.48 8.24
N PRO A 24 13.30 8.55 8.37
CA PRO A 24 14.06 9.78 8.12
C PRO A 24 13.97 10.30 6.69
N TYR A 25 13.61 9.45 5.72
CA TYR A 25 13.58 9.77 4.29
C TYR A 25 12.17 10.02 3.75
N CYS A 26 11.16 10.07 4.63
CA CYS A 26 9.77 10.25 4.24
C CYS A 26 9.01 11.19 5.19
N SER A 27 8.06 11.96 4.64
CA SER A 27 7.12 12.75 5.43
C SER A 27 6.05 11.85 6.05
N ARG A 28 5.78 10.70 5.41
CA ARG A 28 4.77 9.73 5.82
C ARG A 28 5.15 8.33 5.40
N ILE A 29 4.84 7.35 6.25
CA ILE A 29 5.02 5.92 5.97
C ILE A 29 4.01 5.11 6.76
N GLU A 30 3.43 4.09 6.14
CA GLU A 30 2.42 3.23 6.74
C GLU A 30 2.61 1.78 6.28
N ILE A 31 2.42 0.84 7.20
CA ILE A 31 2.38 -0.58 6.88
C ILE A 31 1.01 -0.89 6.25
N ALA A 32 1.00 -1.49 5.07
CA ALA A 32 -0.20 -1.86 4.34
C ALA A 32 -0.37 -3.39 4.29
N GLY A 33 -1.00 -3.89 3.23
CA GLY A 33 -1.05 -5.31 2.94
C GLY A 33 -1.73 -6.14 4.01
N SER A 34 -1.33 -7.41 4.07
CA SER A 34 -1.93 -8.39 4.98
C SER A 34 -1.64 -8.12 6.45
N ILE A 35 -0.55 -7.39 6.74
CA ILE A 35 -0.18 -6.96 8.08
C ILE A 35 -1.21 -5.95 8.62
N ARG A 36 -1.52 -4.90 7.85
CA ARG A 36 -2.54 -3.91 8.25
C ARG A 36 -3.93 -4.53 8.43
N ARG A 37 -4.23 -5.60 7.68
CA ARG A 37 -5.47 -6.38 7.82
C ARG A 37 -5.43 -7.44 8.94
N LYS A 38 -4.34 -7.49 9.72
CA LYS A 38 -4.12 -8.46 10.81
C LYS A 38 -4.32 -9.91 10.40
N ARG A 39 -3.91 -10.29 9.19
CA ARG A 39 -3.98 -11.69 8.74
C ARG A 39 -2.96 -12.52 9.49
N PRO A 40 -3.30 -13.73 9.99
CA PRO A 40 -2.41 -14.52 10.83
C PRO A 40 -1.14 -14.98 10.09
N TRP A 41 -1.21 -15.10 8.75
CA TRP A 41 -0.12 -15.57 7.90
C TRP A 41 0.18 -14.53 6.81
N VAL A 42 1.39 -13.98 6.85
CA VAL A 42 1.87 -12.89 5.99
C VAL A 42 2.88 -13.44 5.00
N LYS A 43 2.76 -13.07 3.73
CA LYS A 43 3.65 -13.52 2.65
C LYS A 43 4.81 -12.53 2.42
N ASP A 44 4.47 -11.26 2.45
CA ASP A 44 5.31 -10.12 2.11
C ASP A 44 4.95 -8.92 3.01
N ILE A 45 5.84 -7.93 3.03
CA ILE A 45 5.64 -6.66 3.72
C ILE A 45 5.34 -5.60 2.65
N ASP A 46 4.15 -5.00 2.71
CA ASP A 46 3.77 -3.86 1.88
C ASP A 46 3.91 -2.57 2.70
N LEU A 47 4.64 -1.58 2.19
CA LEU A 47 4.78 -0.25 2.78
C LEU A 47 4.33 0.81 1.79
N VAL A 48 3.52 1.77 2.23
CA VAL A 48 3.18 2.97 1.44
C VAL A 48 3.87 4.16 2.09
N LEU A 49 4.61 4.96 1.32
CA LEU A 49 5.36 6.11 1.84
C LEU A 49 5.28 7.33 0.93
N VAL A 50 5.49 8.52 1.50
CA VAL A 50 5.70 9.78 0.79
C VAL A 50 7.16 10.21 1.03
N PRO A 51 8.04 10.10 0.03
CA PRO A 51 9.47 10.37 0.21
C PRO A 51 9.74 11.88 0.28
N THR A 52 10.62 12.27 1.20
CA THR A 52 11.23 13.61 1.26
C THR A 52 12.65 13.61 0.72
N ASP A 53 13.32 12.45 0.74
CA ASP A 53 14.63 12.21 0.12
C ASP A 53 14.62 10.87 -0.61
N LEU A 54 14.37 10.91 -1.92
CA LEU A 54 14.37 9.72 -2.77
C LEU A 54 15.74 9.05 -2.85
N TRP A 55 16.84 9.82 -2.84
CA TRP A 55 18.17 9.26 -3.00
C TRP A 55 18.62 8.51 -1.74
N GLY A 56 18.40 9.11 -0.56
CA GLY A 56 18.62 8.46 0.73
C GLY A 56 17.73 7.22 0.90
N LEU A 57 16.44 7.32 0.56
CA LEU A 57 15.52 6.18 0.59
C LEU A 57 16.03 5.02 -0.29
N HIS A 58 16.41 5.29 -1.53
CA HIS A 58 16.94 4.28 -2.45
C HIS A 58 18.22 3.64 -1.91
N THR A 59 19.12 4.46 -1.36
CA THR A 59 20.37 3.97 -0.77
C THR A 59 20.09 3.01 0.39
N GLU A 60 19.16 3.37 1.27
CA GLU A 60 18.84 2.54 2.43
C GLU A 60 18.10 1.25 2.04
N LEU A 61 17.16 1.33 1.10
CA LEU A 61 16.50 0.15 0.53
C LEU A 61 17.50 -0.78 -0.18
N THR A 62 18.50 -0.24 -0.88
CA THR A 62 19.56 -1.04 -1.52
C THR A 62 20.33 -1.84 -0.47
N LYS A 63 20.71 -1.21 0.65
CA LYS A 63 21.38 -1.89 1.77
C LYS A 63 20.47 -2.96 2.39
N LEU A 64 19.20 -2.63 2.64
CA LEU A 64 18.20 -3.54 3.18
C LEU A 64 18.05 -4.80 2.31
N GLY A 65 18.11 -4.64 0.98
CA GLY A 65 18.05 -5.72 -0.01
C GLY A 65 19.36 -6.46 -0.25
N GLY A 66 20.41 -6.24 0.55
CA GLY A 66 21.72 -6.88 0.38
C GLY A 66 22.42 -6.46 -0.92
N GLY A 67 22.28 -5.19 -1.31
CA GLY A 67 22.84 -4.63 -2.55
C GLY A 67 21.97 -4.83 -3.78
N LYS A 68 20.77 -5.41 -3.64
CA LYS A 68 19.84 -5.65 -4.75
C LYS A 68 18.49 -5.01 -4.48
N LEU A 69 18.03 -4.19 -5.42
CA LEU A 69 16.64 -3.76 -5.51
C LEU A 69 16.10 -4.02 -6.92
N LYS A 70 14.79 -4.15 -7.02
CA LYS A 70 14.06 -4.16 -8.29
C LYS A 70 13.07 -3.01 -8.31
N MET A 71 13.08 -2.23 -9.38
CA MET A 71 12.07 -1.21 -9.62
C MET A 71 11.01 -1.73 -10.60
N SER A 72 9.76 -1.33 -10.39
CA SER A 72 8.69 -1.46 -11.38
C SER A 72 8.09 -0.07 -11.62
N GLY A 73 8.54 0.56 -12.70
CA GLY A 73 8.33 1.99 -12.92
C GLY A 73 9.00 2.83 -11.82
N SER A 74 8.52 4.06 -11.64
CA SER A 74 8.99 4.98 -10.59
C SER A 74 8.25 4.84 -9.25
N LYS A 75 7.20 4.00 -9.19
CA LYS A 75 6.25 3.97 -8.07
C LYS A 75 6.36 2.74 -7.16
N ILE A 76 7.11 1.71 -7.56
CA ILE A 76 7.24 0.47 -6.80
C ILE A 76 8.71 0.07 -6.72
N ILE A 77 9.20 -0.08 -5.50
CA ILE A 77 10.54 -0.56 -5.18
C ILE A 77 10.39 -1.87 -4.41
N ARG A 78 11.07 -2.92 -4.87
CA ARG A 78 11.03 -4.24 -4.26
C ARG A 78 12.43 -4.66 -3.83
N VAL A 79 12.53 -5.12 -2.58
CA VAL A 79 13.79 -5.65 -2.01
C VAL A 79 13.53 -6.95 -1.28
N MET A 80 14.57 -7.78 -1.15
CA MET A 80 14.53 -9.01 -0.37
C MET A 80 15.26 -8.80 0.95
N TYR A 81 14.53 -8.76 2.06
CA TYR A 81 15.11 -8.74 3.40
C TYR A 81 15.23 -10.18 3.92
N GLY A 82 16.40 -10.78 3.71
CA GLY A 82 16.61 -12.21 3.91
C GLY A 82 15.72 -13.04 2.97
N ARG A 83 14.69 -13.70 3.51
CA ARG A 83 13.70 -14.47 2.73
C ARG A 83 12.35 -13.77 2.57
N ILE A 84 12.20 -12.57 3.12
CA ILE A 84 10.94 -11.82 3.12
C ILE A 84 11.01 -10.76 2.02
N GLN A 85 10.01 -10.74 1.15
CA GLN A 85 9.87 -9.67 0.16
C GLN A 85 9.30 -8.42 0.84
N VAL A 86 9.89 -7.27 0.55
CA VAL A 86 9.40 -5.96 0.97
C VAL A 86 9.07 -5.15 -0.27
N ASP A 87 7.81 -4.79 -0.42
CA ASP A 87 7.27 -3.96 -1.48
C ASP A 87 7.00 -2.56 -0.94
N VAL A 88 7.69 -1.57 -1.48
CA VAL A 88 7.55 -0.16 -1.14
C VAL A 88 6.84 0.56 -2.27
N TYR A 89 5.68 1.13 -1.96
CA TYR A 89 4.87 1.92 -2.87
C TYR A 89 5.07 3.40 -2.59
N VAL A 90 5.61 4.10 -3.58
CA VAL A 90 5.92 5.52 -3.50
C VAL A 90 4.67 6.33 -3.87
N ALA A 91 4.23 7.17 -2.93
CA ALA A 91 3.11 8.08 -3.04
C ALA A 91 3.57 9.54 -3.00
N ASP A 92 2.66 10.43 -3.34
CA ASP A 92 2.63 11.82 -2.89
C ASP A 92 1.36 12.03 -2.04
N GLU A 93 1.18 13.23 -1.48
CA GLU A 93 0.00 13.56 -0.66
C GLU A 93 -1.33 13.42 -1.42
N THR A 94 -1.32 13.62 -2.75
CA THR A 94 -2.53 13.60 -3.57
C THR A 94 -3.06 12.18 -3.79
N ILE A 95 -2.15 11.21 -3.91
CA ILE A 95 -2.49 9.80 -4.15
C ILE A 95 -2.41 8.92 -2.91
N TRP A 96 -1.92 9.46 -1.79
CA TRP A 96 -1.66 8.74 -0.55
C TRP A 96 -2.82 7.84 -0.11
N ALA A 97 -4.01 8.42 0.09
CA ALA A 97 -5.10 7.69 0.75
C ALA A 97 -5.65 6.58 -0.14
N THR A 98 -5.77 6.84 -1.44
CA THR A 98 -6.22 5.84 -2.42
C THR A 98 -5.19 4.73 -2.58
N LEU A 99 -3.89 5.07 -2.67
CA LEU A 99 -2.84 4.06 -2.77
C LEU A 99 -2.78 3.21 -1.50
N LEU A 100 -2.90 3.81 -0.31
CA LEU A 100 -2.99 3.09 0.95
C LEU A 100 -4.20 2.15 0.98
N LEU A 101 -5.38 2.59 0.54
CA LEU A 101 -6.57 1.74 0.44
C LEU A 101 -6.30 0.50 -0.43
N ILE A 102 -5.80 0.72 -1.65
CA ILE A 102 -5.54 -0.33 -2.63
C ILE A 102 -4.49 -1.31 -2.13
N ARG A 103 -3.39 -0.80 -1.55
CA ARG A 103 -2.30 -1.64 -1.04
C ARG A 103 -2.63 -2.29 0.30
N THR A 104 -3.59 -1.74 1.04
CA THR A 104 -4.21 -2.46 2.15
C THR A 104 -5.04 -3.62 1.63
N GLY A 105 -5.75 -3.48 0.51
CA GLY A 105 -6.62 -4.54 -0.01
C GLY A 105 -7.77 -4.87 0.95
N SER A 106 -8.27 -6.11 0.99
CA SER A 106 -7.86 -7.30 0.23
C SER A 106 -8.05 -7.16 -1.30
N ALA A 107 -7.61 -8.17 -2.07
CA ALA A 107 -7.87 -8.19 -3.50
C ALA A 107 -9.39 -8.22 -3.77
N GLU A 108 -10.12 -8.97 -2.96
CA GLU A 108 -11.57 -9.09 -2.96
C GLU A 108 -12.24 -7.74 -2.66
N ASN A 109 -11.75 -7.01 -1.65
CA ASN A 109 -12.23 -5.66 -1.37
C ASN A 109 -11.96 -4.70 -2.54
N ASN A 110 -10.76 -4.73 -3.12
CA ASN A 110 -10.42 -3.89 -4.26
C ASN A 110 -11.31 -4.19 -5.47
N ILE A 111 -11.57 -5.47 -5.75
CA ILE A 111 -12.48 -5.91 -6.82
C ILE A 111 -13.89 -5.36 -6.54
N ARG A 112 -14.40 -5.54 -5.32
CA ARG A 112 -15.73 -5.03 -4.93
C ARG A 112 -15.86 -3.52 -5.14
N LEU A 113 -14.89 -2.74 -4.68
CA LEU A 113 -14.89 -1.27 -4.85
C LEU A 113 -14.81 -0.88 -6.33
N ALA A 114 -13.97 -1.57 -7.11
CA ALA A 114 -13.85 -1.33 -8.54
C ALA A 114 -15.13 -1.67 -9.31
N THR A 115 -15.80 -2.78 -8.97
CA THR A 115 -17.08 -3.18 -9.57
C THR A 115 -18.16 -2.13 -9.30
N LEU A 116 -18.29 -1.65 -8.05
CA LEU A 116 -19.26 -0.60 -7.69
C LEU A 116 -18.96 0.74 -8.36
N ALA A 117 -17.69 1.04 -8.63
CA ALA A 117 -17.31 2.22 -9.41
C ALA A 117 -17.76 2.05 -10.87
N GLN A 118 -17.49 0.89 -11.47
CA GLN A 118 -17.83 0.59 -12.86
C GLN A 118 -19.34 0.61 -13.11
N GLU A 119 -20.17 0.14 -12.17
CA GLU A 119 -21.63 0.24 -12.24
C GLU A 119 -22.14 1.68 -12.36
N ARG A 120 -21.32 2.66 -11.96
CA ARG A 120 -21.59 4.11 -12.06
C ARG A 120 -20.85 4.78 -13.23
N ASN A 121 -20.23 4.02 -14.13
CA ASN A 121 -19.30 4.50 -15.15
C ASN A 121 -18.04 5.19 -14.60
N TRP A 122 -17.72 4.96 -13.33
CA TRP A 122 -16.53 5.49 -12.68
C TRP A 122 -15.38 4.46 -12.68
N ARG A 123 -14.18 4.91 -12.32
CA ARG A 123 -12.98 4.07 -12.22
C ARG A 123 -12.23 4.36 -10.93
N LEU A 124 -12.07 3.34 -10.09
CA LEU A 124 -11.09 3.38 -9.00
C LEU A 124 -9.70 3.12 -9.58
N LYS A 125 -8.79 4.09 -9.45
CA LYS A 125 -7.50 4.07 -10.14
C LYS A 125 -6.43 3.36 -9.30
N ALA A 126 -5.95 2.22 -9.80
CA ALA A 126 -4.94 1.39 -9.14
C ALA A 126 -3.59 2.08 -8.85
N ASN A 127 -3.31 3.19 -9.53
CA ASN A 127 -2.12 4.02 -9.35
C ASN A 127 -2.24 5.05 -8.20
N GLY A 128 -3.41 5.13 -7.56
CA GLY A 128 -3.68 6.02 -6.44
C GLY A 128 -4.40 7.33 -6.80
N ASP A 129 -4.72 7.61 -8.07
CA ASP A 129 -5.30 8.92 -8.47
C ASP A 129 -6.67 9.20 -7.82
N GLY A 130 -7.36 8.17 -7.33
CA GLY A 130 -8.67 8.30 -6.68
C GLY A 130 -9.77 7.54 -7.40
N LEU A 131 -11.01 7.93 -7.11
CA LEU A 131 -12.21 7.51 -7.80
C LEU A 131 -12.55 8.58 -8.85
N ILE A 132 -12.49 8.20 -10.12
CA ILE A 132 -12.63 9.13 -11.25
C ILE A 132 -13.93 8.83 -12.00
N ASN A 133 -14.72 9.84 -12.33
CA ASN A 133 -15.94 9.67 -13.12
C ASN A 133 -15.64 9.54 -14.63
N GLU A 134 -16.69 9.40 -15.43
CA GLU A 134 -16.61 9.26 -16.88
C GLU A 134 -16.09 10.51 -17.60
N THR A 135 -16.19 11.69 -16.99
CA THR A 135 -15.68 12.96 -17.54
C THR A 135 -14.22 13.21 -17.20
N GLY A 136 -13.64 12.39 -16.30
CA GLY A 136 -12.25 12.52 -15.85
C GLY A 136 -12.07 13.30 -14.55
N GLU A 137 -13.15 13.68 -13.88
CA GLU A 137 -13.13 14.38 -12.60
C GLU A 137 -12.92 13.41 -11.43
N ARG A 138 -12.13 13.84 -10.44
CA ARG A 138 -11.87 13.09 -9.20
C ARG A 138 -13.00 13.31 -8.21
N ILE A 139 -13.82 12.28 -8.02
CA ILE A 139 -14.99 12.26 -7.12
C ILE A 139 -14.58 12.02 -5.66
N ALA A 140 -13.56 11.20 -5.44
CA ALA A 140 -13.07 10.86 -4.10
C ALA A 140 -11.60 10.41 -4.14
N GLY A 141 -10.98 10.33 -2.96
CA GLY A 141 -9.59 9.88 -2.81
C GLY A 141 -8.78 10.65 -1.76
N ASP A 142 -9.38 11.63 -1.08
CA ASP A 142 -8.72 12.41 -0.02
C ASP A 142 -8.58 11.60 1.28
N SER A 143 -9.45 10.62 1.47
CA SER A 143 -9.37 9.62 2.54
C SER A 143 -9.85 8.25 2.04
N GLU A 144 -9.52 7.18 2.76
CA GLU A 144 -10.07 5.86 2.44
C GLU A 144 -11.61 5.89 2.57
N GLU A 145 -12.11 6.54 3.62
CA GLU A 145 -13.52 6.79 3.94
C GLU A 145 -14.25 7.50 2.79
N SER A 146 -13.60 8.48 2.15
CA SER A 146 -14.20 9.23 1.03
C SER A 146 -14.57 8.33 -0.14
N ILE A 147 -13.76 7.30 -0.40
CA ILE A 147 -14.00 6.32 -1.47
C ILE A 147 -15.17 5.41 -1.12
N TYR A 148 -15.24 4.91 0.12
CA TYR A 148 -16.39 4.13 0.57
C TYR A 148 -17.68 4.94 0.50
N ALA A 149 -17.66 6.18 0.99
CA ALA A 149 -18.82 7.06 1.00
C ALA A 149 -19.32 7.38 -0.42
N ALA A 150 -18.41 7.74 -1.34
CA ALA A 150 -18.77 8.00 -2.74
C ALA A 150 -19.37 6.77 -3.44
N LEU A 151 -18.95 5.56 -3.05
CA LEU A 151 -19.51 4.31 -3.57
C LEU A 151 -20.77 3.83 -2.82
N GLY A 152 -21.29 4.61 -1.86
CA GLY A 152 -22.49 4.29 -1.10
C GLY A 152 -22.29 3.15 -0.10
N LEU A 153 -21.06 2.96 0.39
CA LEU A 153 -20.72 1.94 1.36
C LEU A 153 -20.39 2.55 2.73
N PRO A 154 -20.70 1.84 3.84
CA PRO A 154 -20.11 2.18 5.12
C PRO A 154 -18.60 1.91 5.08
N TRP A 155 -17.82 2.75 5.76
CA TRP A 155 -16.39 2.50 5.92
C TRP A 155 -16.12 1.15 6.59
N GLN A 156 -15.13 0.45 6.08
CA GLN A 156 -14.67 -0.82 6.64
C GLN A 156 -13.24 -0.68 7.17
N PRO A 157 -12.99 -1.02 8.46
CA PRO A 157 -11.63 -1.05 9.00
C PRO A 157 -10.80 -2.10 8.25
N PRO A 158 -9.48 -1.92 8.13
CA PRO A 158 -8.59 -2.83 7.40
C PRO A 158 -8.78 -4.32 7.73
N GLU A 159 -9.02 -4.66 9.01
CA GLU A 159 -9.18 -6.04 9.47
C GLU A 159 -10.46 -6.73 8.98
N ARG A 160 -11.43 -5.95 8.48
CA ARG A 160 -12.71 -6.45 7.97
C ARG A 160 -12.79 -6.48 6.43
N ARG A 161 -11.68 -6.17 5.75
CA ARG A 161 -11.57 -6.13 4.28
C ARG A 161 -11.01 -7.41 3.68
#